data_AF-A0A496X8P4-F1
#
_entry.id   AF-A0A496X8P4-F1
#
_cell.length_a   1.000
_cell.length_b   1.000
_cell.length_c   1.000
_cell.angle_alpha   90.00
_cell.angle_beta   90.00
_cell.angle_gamma   90.00
#
_symmetry.space_group_name_H-M   'P 1'
#
loop_
_entity.id
_entity.type
_entity.pdbx_description
1 polymer ?
#
loop_
_entity_poly.entity_id
_entity_poly.type
_entity_poly.pdbx_seq_one_letter_code
_entity_poly.pdbx_strand_id
1 'polypeptide(L)'
;MSVNAVERILWEFGNNPELIGRFRSSPDGYLSSYHVTDEEKRALLETDLKALAEQGVSTLLTMSVWPMLNGPEGMPFAYLEHMNGGELKAPPGA
;
A
#
# COMPACT_ATOMS: atom_id res chain seq x y z
N MET A 1 2.60 -12.36 18.19
CA MET A 1 2.69 -11.08 17.45
C MET A 1 2.30 -11.39 16.01
N SER A 2 1.01 -11.25 15.70
CA SER A 2 0.48 -11.54 14.37
C SER A 2 0.83 -10.37 13.47
N VAL A 3 1.94 -10.50 12.75
CA VAL A 3 2.24 -9.63 11.61
C VAL A 3 1.19 -9.95 10.56
N ASN A 4 0.28 -9.01 10.27
CA ASN A 4 -0.75 -9.23 9.26
C ASN A 4 -0.08 -9.61 7.93
N ALA A 5 -0.66 -10.54 7.18
CA ALA A 5 -0.08 -11.04 5.94
C ALA A 5 0.25 -9.89 4.97
N VAL A 6 -0.59 -8.85 4.96
CA VAL A 6 -0.40 -7.60 4.23
C VAL A 6 0.86 -6.84 4.68
N GLU A 7 1.07 -6.62 5.97
CA GLU A 7 2.27 -5.91 6.46
C GLU A 7 3.55 -6.61 6.03
N ARG A 8 3.53 -7.95 6.01
CA ARG A 8 4.66 -8.74 5.52
C ARG A 8 4.89 -8.55 4.03
N ILE A 9 3.82 -8.52 3.23
CA ILE A 9 3.90 -8.23 1.79
C ILE A 9 4.44 -6.81 1.54
N LEU A 10 3.94 -5.81 2.28
CA LEU A 10 4.41 -4.43 2.15
C LEU A 10 5.88 -4.27 2.55
N TRP A 11 6.30 -4.94 3.62
CA TRP A 11 7.70 -4.96 4.02
C TRP A 11 8.59 -5.58 2.93
N GLU A 12 8.17 -6.70 2.34
CA GLU A 12 8.86 -7.35 1.23
C GLU A 12 8.96 -6.44 0.00
N PHE A 13 7.92 -5.67 -0.32
CA PHE A 13 7.94 -4.66 -1.39
C PHE A 13 8.93 -3.53 -1.10
N GLY A 14 9.02 -3.10 0.16
CA GLY A 14 10.02 -2.12 0.61
C GLY A 14 11.45 -2.62 0.50
N ASN A 15 11.66 -3.91 0.72
CA ASN A 15 12.98 -4.53 0.71
C ASN A 15 13.42 -4.98 -0.70
N ASN A 16 12.49 -5.41 -1.55
CA ASN A 16 12.75 -5.96 -2.88
C ASN A 16 11.75 -5.40 -3.91
N PRO A 17 12.10 -4.35 -4.68
CA PRO A 17 11.21 -3.78 -5.69
C PRO A 17 10.90 -4.74 -6.85
N GLU A 18 11.70 -5.79 -7.08
CA GLU A 18 11.40 -6.84 -8.07
C GLU A 18 10.11 -7.61 -7.74
N LEU A 19 9.78 -7.73 -6.44
CA LEU A 19 8.55 -8.39 -6.00
C LEU A 19 7.32 -7.60 -6.43
N ILE A 20 7.42 -6.27 -6.56
CA ILE A 20 6.33 -5.43 -7.06
C ILE A 20 6.07 -5.73 -8.53
N GLY A 21 7.12 -5.93 -9.34
CA GLY A 21 6.98 -6.35 -10.73
C GLY A 21 6.30 -7.72 -10.87
N ARG A 22 6.64 -8.66 -9.98
CA ARG A 22 6.03 -9.99 -9.92
C ARG A 22 4.58 -9.94 -9.44
N PHE A 23 4.29 -9.11 -8.43
CA PHE A 23 2.94 -8.85 -7.94
C PHE A 23 2.06 -8.23 -9.01
N ARG A 24 2.54 -7.22 -9.74
CA ARG A 24 1.81 -6.62 -10.87
C ARG A 24 1.56 -7.60 -12.02
N SER A 25 2.50 -8.53 -12.26
CA SER A 25 2.36 -9.53 -13.33
C SER A 25 1.41 -10.68 -12.93
N SER A 26 1.35 -11.04 -11.65
CA SER A 26 0.52 -12.15 -11.16
C SER A 26 0.12 -11.94 -9.69
N PRO A 27 -0.82 -11.02 -9.41
CA PRO A 27 -1.18 -10.67 -8.05
C PRO A 27 -1.94 -11.79 -7.36
N ASP A 28 -2.87 -12.46 -8.04
CA ASP A 28 -3.60 -13.62 -7.51
C ASP A 28 -2.68 -14.76 -7.08
N GLY A 29 -1.73 -15.14 -7.95
CA GLY A 29 -0.79 -16.22 -7.66
C GLY A 29 0.18 -15.87 -6.53
N TYR A 30 0.59 -14.60 -6.44
CA TYR A 30 1.41 -14.11 -5.35
C TYR A 30 0.64 -14.16 -4.03
N LEU A 31 -0.59 -13.65 -4.01
CA LEU A 31 -1.44 -13.56 -2.82
C LEU A 31 -1.98 -14.92 -2.35
N SER A 32 -2.10 -15.93 -3.23
CA SER A 32 -2.49 -17.29 -2.82
C SER A 32 -1.56 -17.93 -1.79
N SER A 33 -0.32 -17.47 -1.68
CA SER A 33 0.64 -17.95 -0.67
C SER A 33 0.48 -17.26 0.69
N TYR A 34 -0.34 -16.22 0.75
CA TYR A 34 -0.57 -15.41 1.95
C TYR A 34 -2.02 -15.60 2.43
N HIS A 35 -2.22 -15.54 3.75
CA HIS A 35 -3.56 -15.55 4.32
C HIS A 35 -4.14 -14.13 4.31
N VAL A 36 -4.49 -13.64 3.12
CA VAL A 36 -5.17 -12.35 2.91
C VAL A 36 -6.65 -12.58 2.65
N THR A 37 -7.49 -11.73 3.24
CA THR A 37 -8.93 -11.68 2.95
C THR A 37 -9.20 -11.08 1.57
N ASP A 38 -10.39 -11.30 1.03
CA ASP A 38 -10.81 -10.71 -0.24
C ASP A 38 -10.79 -9.16 -0.19
N GLU A 39 -11.09 -8.55 0.96
CA GLU A 39 -11.00 -7.10 1.17
C GLU A 39 -9.55 -6.61 1.10
N GLU A 40 -8.62 -7.27 1.80
CA GLU A 40 -7.19 -6.92 1.76
C GLU A 40 -6.60 -7.11 0.37
N LYS A 41 -6.97 -8.20 -0.31
CA LYS A 41 -6.55 -8.48 -1.67
C LYS A 41 -7.04 -7.40 -2.62
N ARG A 42 -8.31 -6.99 -2.51
CA ARG A 42 -8.88 -5.92 -3.31
C ARG A 42 -8.15 -4.59 -3.04
N ALA A 43 -7.91 -4.25 -1.78
CA ALA A 43 -7.18 -3.04 -1.42
C ALA A 43 -5.74 -3.05 -1.97
N LEU A 44 -5.05 -4.19 -1.95
CA LEU A 44 -3.72 -4.34 -2.56
C LEU A 44 -3.75 -4.20 -4.09
N LEU A 45 -4.77 -4.74 -4.75
CA LEU A 45 -4.95 -4.64 -6.20
C LEU A 45 -5.27 -3.22 -6.65
N GLU A 46 -6.15 -2.53 -5.92
CA GLU A 46 -6.54 -1.14 -6.18
C GLU A 46 -5.53 -0.12 -5.63
N THR A 47 -4.46 -0.59 -4.96
CA THR A 47 -3.49 0.26 -4.26
C THR A 47 -4.18 1.21 -3.26
N ASP A 48 -5.27 0.73 -2.64
CA ASP A 48 -6.04 1.44 -1.62
C ASP A 48 -5.33 1.32 -0.27
N LEU A 49 -4.26 2.12 -0.11
CA LEU A 49 -3.47 2.13 1.11
C LEU A 49 -4.26 2.68 2.31
N LYS A 50 -5.29 3.48 2.05
CA LYS A 50 -6.20 3.99 3.07
C LYS A 50 -6.99 2.84 3.69
N ALA A 51 -7.64 2.02 2.86
CA ALA A 51 -8.35 0.84 3.34
C ALA A 51 -7.42 -0.08 4.13
N LEU A 52 -6.18 -0.28 3.67
CA LEU A 52 -5.19 -1.06 4.42
C LEU A 52 -4.86 -0.45 5.79
N ALA A 53 -4.67 0.87 5.86
CA ALA A 53 -4.42 1.56 7.13
C ALA A 53 -5.62 1.47 8.09
N GLU A 54 -6.85 1.56 7.59
CA GLU A 54 -8.09 1.38 8.38
C GLU A 54 -8.23 -0.06 8.91
N GLN A 55 -7.70 -1.05 8.18
CA GLN A 55 -7.61 -2.45 8.61
C GLN A 55 -6.48 -2.70 9.63
N GLY A 56 -5.72 -1.66 10.02
CA GLY A 56 -4.66 -1.74 11.03
C GLY A 56 -3.27 -2.02 10.48
N VAL A 57 -3.07 -1.94 9.16
CA VAL A 57 -1.74 -2.00 8.54
C VAL A 57 -0.92 -0.77 8.92
N SER A 58 0.37 -0.96 9.20
CA SER A 58 1.25 0.15 9.60
C SER A 58 1.33 1.25 8.53
N THR A 59 0.95 2.46 8.91
CA THR A 59 0.97 3.66 8.05
C THR A 59 2.39 4.02 7.56
N LEU A 60 3.43 3.59 8.29
CA LEU A 60 4.82 3.78 7.87
C LEU A 60 5.21 2.86 6.72
N LEU A 61 4.69 1.62 6.72
CA LEU A 61 4.92 0.67 5.62
C LEU A 61 4.18 1.13 4.37
N THR A 62 2.92 1.54 4.49
CA THR A 62 2.13 2.08 3.36
C THR A 62 2.80 3.29 2.74
N MET A 63 3.30 4.23 3.55
CA MET A 63 4.03 5.40 3.04
C MET A 63 5.35 5.02 2.35
N SER A 64 6.07 4.02 2.89
CA SER A 64 7.33 3.56 2.29
C SER A 64 7.12 2.87 0.95
N VAL A 65 6.05 2.07 0.80
CA VAL A 65 5.75 1.36 -0.46
C VAL A 65 5.08 2.21 -1.53
N TRP A 66 4.44 3.32 -1.14
CA TRP A 66 3.70 4.20 -2.04
C TRP A 66 4.49 4.63 -3.30
N PRO A 67 5.71 5.19 -3.20
CA PRO A 67 6.47 5.58 -4.38
C PRO A 67 6.90 4.40 -5.25
N MET A 68 6.98 3.18 -4.69
CA MET A 68 7.32 1.99 -5.47
C MET A 68 6.09 1.43 -6.21
N LEU A 69 4.91 1.54 -5.61
CA LEU A 69 3.63 1.13 -6.23
C LEU A 69 3.06 2.15 -7.22
N ASN A 70 3.33 3.44 -7.03
CA ASN A 70 2.84 4.50 -7.93
C ASN A 70 3.95 5.12 -8.80
N GLY A 71 5.21 4.73 -8.61
CA GLY A 71 6.34 5.28 -9.33
C GLY A 71 6.77 6.67 -8.83
N PRO A 72 7.72 7.34 -9.53
CA PRO A 72 8.30 8.62 -9.13
C PRO A 72 7.30 9.79 -9.07
N GLU A 73 6.09 9.62 -9.60
CA GLU A 73 4.97 10.57 -9.48
C GLU A 73 4.30 10.52 -8.09
N GLY A 74 4.54 9.45 -7.32
CA GLY A 74 4.09 9.27 -5.94
C GLY A 74 4.90 10.09 -4.94
N MET A 75 4.96 11.42 -5.10
CA MET A 75 5.44 12.34 -4.07
C MET A 75 4.64 12.14 -2.77
N PRO A 76 5.22 12.42 -1.58
CA PRO A 76 4.53 12.26 -0.29
C PRO A 76 3.20 13.03 -0.19
N PHE A 77 3.01 14.09 -1.00
CA PHE A 77 1.74 14.80 -1.11
C PHE A 77 0.64 13.98 -1.78
N ALA A 78 0.95 13.19 -2.82
CA ALA A 78 -0.03 12.30 -3.46
C ALA A 78 -0.48 11.18 -2.51
N TYR A 79 0.41 10.72 -1.63
CA TYR A 79 0.07 9.80 -0.55
C TYR A 79 -0.91 10.44 0.45
N LEU A 80 -0.63 11.67 0.90
CA LEU A 80 -1.52 12.41 1.80
C LEU A 80 -2.89 12.68 1.17
N GLU A 81 -2.92 13.04 -0.11
CA GLU A 81 -4.16 13.26 -0.85
C GLU A 81 -4.99 11.97 -0.92
N HIS A 82 -4.35 10.83 -1.25
CA HIS A 82 -4.99 9.53 -1.27
C HIS A 82 -5.55 9.11 0.11
N MET A 83 -4.77 9.31 1.18
CA MET A 83 -5.21 9.03 2.55
C MET A 83 -6.38 9.92 2.99
N ASN A 84 -6.44 11.17 2.51
CA ASN A 84 -7.54 12.10 2.76
C ASN A 84 -8.76 11.88 1.85
N GLY A 85 -8.73 10.91 0.93
CA GLY A 85 -9.83 10.66 0.00
C GLY A 85 -9.88 11.60 -1.20
N GLY A 86 -8.74 12.15 -1.62
CA GLY A 86 -8.61 13.04 -2.78
C GLY A 86 -8.56 14.53 -2.45
N GLU A 87 -8.51 14.90 -1.16
CA GLU A 87 -8.51 16.31 -0.74
C GLU A 87 -7.22 16.68 0.02
N LEU A 88 -6.31 17.40 -0.64
CA LEU A 88 -5.27 18.16 0.05
C LEU A 88 -5.92 19.40 0.66
N LYS A 89 -6.36 19.28 1.92
CA LYS A 89 -6.72 20.46 2.70
C LYS A 89 -5.45 21.30 2.86
N ALA A 90 -5.46 22.51 2.29
CA ALA A 90 -4.35 23.45 2.39
C ALA A 90 -3.89 23.55 3.86
N PRO A 91 -2.56 23.62 4.12
CA PRO A 91 -2.07 23.77 5.48
C PRO A 91 -2.77 24.97 6.13
N PRO A 92 -3.21 24.87 7.39
CA PRO A 92 -3.86 25.99 8.06
C PRO A 92 -2.84 27.11 8.24
N GLY A 93 -2.87 28.11 7.35
CA GLY A 93 -2.00 29.29 7.41
C GLY A 93 -1.51 29.85 6.07
N ALA A 94 -2.29 29.77 4.99
CA ALA A 94 -2.04 30.55 3.77
C ALA A 94 -2.76 31.90 3.82
#